data_AF-A0A4P5Y2Y2-F1
#
_entry.id   AF-A0A4P5Y2Y2-F1
#
_cell.length_a   1.000
_cell.length_b   1.000
_cell.length_c   1.000
_cell.angle_alpha   90.00
_cell.angle_beta   90.00
_cell.angle_gamma   90.00
#
_symmetry.space_group_name_H-M   'P 1'
#
loop_
_entity.id
_entity.type
_entity.pdbx_description
1 polymer ?
#
loop_
_entity_poly.entity_id
_entity_poly.type
_entity_poly.pdbx_seq_one_letter_code
_entity_poly.pdbx_strand_id
1 'polypeptide(L)'
;MSSFGRNGWLIPVMLVAALSLQITALCVPFIEMSMFIKGTTIYGLLTSIHLMWTGGLYVIAILIISFSVVFPFLKLVGLTMAWMVLPSGRLRTSLIRILGMLGKWSMMDPFCVILVVALASDQWAVGADTQVGIYCFLCAVVLSMTLSMMMMHCDRKMNPSPAATSAAPFSIAQKIGWESSIVPVALVISMVALYFALSLPFLEIDQFLLKSNSFGIFELCIALWKNNHIALALLAWIGLLIVPVATILFEWWFWLSYAKTSGHIAHRRFVDTLYEWSMLDVFALSLVLFLLEGNRFIKTEVHNGLWFIVIAVIISQVSRRIARSTAQKCFRRRLD
;
A
#
# COMPACT_ATOMS: atom_id res chain seq x y z
N MET A 1 5.71 20.32 23.80
CA MET A 1 6.76 19.28 23.70
C MET A 1 7.09 18.58 25.04
N SER A 2 6.62 19.03 26.21
CA SER A 2 6.96 18.46 27.53
C SER A 2 6.14 17.25 27.99
N SER A 3 5.09 16.82 27.27
CA SER A 3 4.18 15.76 27.74
C SER A 3 4.61 14.32 27.39
N PHE A 4 5.65 14.09 26.57
CA PHE A 4 5.96 12.76 26.01
C PHE A 4 7.28 12.10 26.48
N GLY A 5 8.07 12.75 27.34
CA GLY A 5 9.37 12.20 27.78
C GLY A 5 10.28 11.80 26.61
N ARG A 6 11.14 10.79 26.81
CA ARG A 6 12.10 10.28 25.80
C ARG A 6 11.47 9.83 24.47
N ASN A 7 10.18 9.45 24.47
CA ASN A 7 9.45 9.04 23.27
C ASN A 7 8.94 10.23 22.43
N GLY A 8 8.93 11.45 22.99
CA GLY A 8 8.56 12.66 22.27
C GLY A 8 9.59 13.10 21.23
N TRP A 9 10.85 12.66 21.38
CA TRP A 9 11.95 12.95 20.46
C TRP A 9 12.05 11.97 19.29
N LEU A 10 11.49 10.76 19.42
CA LEU A 10 11.53 9.76 18.33
C LEU A 10 10.77 10.23 17.09
N ILE A 11 9.61 10.85 17.28
CA ILE A 11 8.75 11.33 16.19
C ILE A 11 9.43 12.42 15.34
N PRO A 12 9.99 13.51 15.91
CA PRO A 12 10.72 14.49 15.12
C PRO A 12 12.00 13.92 14.47
N VAL A 13 12.71 12.99 15.12
CA VAL A 13 13.88 12.33 14.53
C VAL A 13 13.48 11.50 13.30
N MET A 14 12.41 10.71 13.40
CA MET A 14 11.88 9.94 12.27
C MET A 14 11.34 10.84 11.15
N LEU A 15 10.76 12.00 11.47
CA LEU A 15 10.34 13.00 10.48
C LEU A 15 11.53 13.53 9.68
N VAL A 16 12.59 13.95 10.38
CA VAL A 16 13.81 14.46 9.74
C VAL A 16 14.46 13.36 8.90
N ALA A 17 14.60 12.14 9.45
CA ALA A 17 15.14 11.02 8.71
C ALA A 17 14.32 10.68 7.45
N ALA A 18 12.99 10.67 7.54
CA ALA A 18 12.12 10.44 6.38
C ALA A 18 12.26 11.54 5.33
N LEU A 19 12.34 12.80 5.76
CA LEU A 19 12.55 13.93 4.86
C LEU A 19 13.92 13.88 4.18
N SER A 20 14.97 13.58 4.93
CA SER A 20 16.32 13.43 4.38
C SER A 20 16.37 12.30 3.35
N LEU A 21 15.83 11.12 3.67
CA LEU A 21 15.74 10.00 2.73
C LEU A 21 14.92 10.34 1.50
N GLN A 22 13.82 11.08 1.65
CA GLN A 22 13.01 11.54 0.53
C GLN A 22 13.82 12.48 -0.39
N ILE A 23 14.53 13.45 0.17
CA ILE A 23 15.39 14.36 -0.61
C ILE A 23 16.51 13.57 -1.30
N THR A 24 17.19 12.67 -0.57
CA THR A 24 18.24 11.82 -1.14
C THR A 24 17.71 10.97 -2.28
N ALA A 25 16.53 10.37 -2.13
CA ALA A 25 15.91 9.60 -3.19
C ALA A 25 15.78 10.44 -4.47
N LEU A 26 15.23 11.66 -4.39
CA LEU A 26 15.08 12.53 -5.57
C LEU A 26 16.40 12.92 -6.24
N CYS A 27 17.50 13.02 -5.48
CA CYS A 27 18.81 13.42 -6.00
C CYS A 27 19.62 12.26 -6.58
N VAL A 28 19.32 11.02 -6.16
CA VAL A 28 20.09 9.82 -6.53
C VAL A 28 19.37 9.10 -7.69
N PRO A 29 20.11 8.49 -8.64
CA PRO A 29 19.51 7.71 -9.71
C PRO A 29 18.61 6.57 -9.20
N PHE A 30 17.52 6.33 -9.92
CA PHE A 30 16.48 5.35 -9.56
C PHE A 30 16.65 4.04 -10.33
N ILE A 31 16.83 4.10 -11.65
CA ILE A 31 16.93 2.93 -12.52
C ILE A 31 18.12 3.09 -13.47
N GLU A 32 18.91 2.03 -13.60
CA GLU A 32 19.89 1.89 -14.67
C GLU A 32 19.36 0.88 -15.68
N MET A 33 19.14 1.31 -16.91
CA MET A 33 18.75 0.41 -18.00
C MET A 33 20.00 0.11 -18.82
N SER A 34 20.33 -1.18 -18.92
CA SER A 34 21.39 -1.65 -19.81
C SER A 34 20.76 -2.23 -21.08
N MET A 35 21.06 -1.61 -22.22
CA MET A 35 20.66 -2.15 -23.53
C MET A 35 21.89 -2.64 -24.28
N PHE A 36 21.81 -3.88 -24.77
CA PHE A 36 22.93 -4.60 -25.43
C PHE A 36 23.56 -3.84 -26.61
N ILE A 37 22.81 -2.92 -27.24
CA ILE A 37 23.23 -2.18 -28.44
C ILE A 37 23.55 -0.70 -28.15
N LYS A 38 23.01 -0.11 -27.07
CA LYS A 38 23.06 1.35 -26.83
C LYS A 38 23.89 1.77 -25.61
N GLY A 39 24.48 0.83 -24.88
CA GLY A 39 25.21 1.08 -23.63
C GLY A 39 24.30 1.20 -22.41
N THR A 40 24.88 1.50 -21.25
CA THR A 40 24.16 1.73 -19.99
C THR A 40 23.65 3.18 -19.93
N THR A 41 22.37 3.36 -19.62
CA THR A 41 21.79 4.67 -19.36
C THR A 41 21.24 4.74 -17.95
N ILE A 42 21.80 5.65 -17.16
CA ILE A 42 21.39 5.92 -15.79
C ILE A 42 20.30 7.00 -15.83
N TYR A 43 19.12 6.68 -15.33
CA TYR A 43 18.00 7.62 -15.30
C TYR A 43 17.72 8.07 -13.86
N GLY A 44 17.90 9.37 -13.61
CA GLY A 44 17.35 10.05 -12.44
C GLY A 44 15.85 10.31 -12.61
N LEU A 45 15.13 10.51 -11.51
CA LEU A 45 13.69 10.75 -11.54
C LEU A 45 13.34 12.04 -12.31
N LEU A 46 14.08 13.13 -12.07
CA LEU A 46 13.90 14.41 -12.77
C LEU A 46 14.21 14.31 -14.26
N THR A 47 15.28 13.60 -14.63
CA THR A 47 15.65 13.37 -16.04
C THR A 47 14.58 12.54 -16.75
N SER A 48 14.03 11.53 -16.08
CA SER A 48 12.95 10.68 -16.61
C SER A 48 11.68 11.49 -16.85
N ILE A 49 11.32 12.37 -15.92
CA ILE A 49 10.18 13.30 -16.08
C ILE A 49 10.38 14.20 -17.30
N HIS A 50 11.57 14.79 -17.45
CA HIS A 50 11.87 15.66 -18.59
C HIS A 50 11.77 14.92 -19.92
N LEU A 51 12.33 13.70 -20.00
CA LEU A 51 12.27 12.84 -21.18
C LEU A 51 10.82 12.43 -21.53
N MET A 52 10.00 12.11 -20.52
CA MET A 52 8.59 11.78 -20.73
C MET A 52 7.79 12.99 -21.21
N TRP A 53 8.07 14.17 -20.65
CA TRP A 53 7.43 15.42 -21.06
C TRP A 53 7.74 15.78 -22.51
N THR A 54 9.01 15.68 -22.93
CA THR A 54 9.40 15.94 -24.31
C THR A 54 8.99 14.83 -25.27
N GLY A 55 8.88 13.59 -24.78
CA GLY A 55 8.35 12.43 -25.50
C GLY A 55 6.83 12.42 -25.66
N GLY A 56 6.11 13.43 -25.15
CA GLY A 56 4.66 13.56 -25.25
C GLY A 56 3.86 12.66 -24.30
N LEU A 57 4.52 12.01 -23.35
CA LEU A 57 3.94 11.14 -22.32
C LEU A 57 3.54 11.97 -21.08
N TYR A 58 2.72 13.00 -21.30
CA TYR A 58 2.39 13.99 -20.26
C TYR A 58 1.68 13.37 -19.06
N VAL A 59 0.83 12.36 -19.28
CA VAL A 59 0.06 11.71 -18.21
C VAL A 59 0.99 11.01 -17.23
N ILE A 60 1.97 10.23 -17.71
CA ILE A 60 2.93 9.59 -16.80
C ILE A 60 3.82 10.61 -16.11
N ALA A 61 4.31 11.63 -16.83
CA ALA A 61 5.16 12.66 -16.24
C ALA A 61 4.44 13.36 -15.06
N ILE A 62 3.18 13.77 -15.25
CA ILE A 62 2.35 14.37 -14.20
C ILE A 62 2.14 13.40 -13.03
N LEU A 63 1.91 12.11 -13.33
CA LEU A 63 1.68 11.09 -12.34
C LEU A 63 2.92 10.85 -11.46
N ILE A 64 4.11 10.71 -12.05
CA ILE A 64 5.37 10.56 -11.31
C ILE A 64 5.64 11.82 -10.47
N ILE A 65 5.48 13.02 -11.02
CA ILE A 65 5.62 14.28 -10.25
C ILE A 65 4.66 14.27 -9.05
N SER A 66 3.39 13.91 -9.29
CA SER A 66 2.37 13.96 -8.24
C SER A 66 2.66 12.97 -7.13
N PHE A 67 2.96 11.71 -7.46
CA PHE A 67 3.07 10.63 -6.47
C PHE A 67 4.48 10.44 -5.88
N SER A 68 5.54 10.81 -6.60
CA SER A 68 6.93 10.63 -6.15
C SER A 68 7.56 11.91 -5.60
N VAL A 69 7.01 13.08 -5.97
CA VAL A 69 7.49 14.38 -5.49
C VAL A 69 6.42 15.03 -4.60
N VAL A 70 5.34 15.53 -5.18
CA VAL A 70 4.39 16.41 -4.46
C VAL A 70 3.78 15.70 -3.25
N PHE A 71 3.30 14.48 -3.42
CA PHE A 71 2.55 13.77 -2.40
C PHE A 71 3.37 13.34 -1.18
N PRO A 72 4.58 12.73 -1.31
CA PRO A 72 5.43 12.42 -0.17
C PRO A 72 5.84 13.67 0.62
N PHE A 73 6.20 14.76 -0.05
CA PHE A 73 6.54 16.02 0.62
C PHE A 73 5.33 16.60 1.35
N LEU A 74 4.16 16.66 0.70
CA LEU A 74 2.93 17.15 1.33
C LEU A 74 2.56 16.32 2.57
N LYS A 75 2.74 15.00 2.51
CA LYS A 75 2.51 14.10 3.63
C LYS A 75 3.44 14.39 4.80
N LEU A 76 4.73 14.55 4.56
CA LEU A 76 5.72 14.85 5.62
C LEU A 76 5.50 16.24 6.24
N VAL A 77 5.17 17.25 5.43
CA VAL A 77 4.80 18.59 5.92
C VAL A 77 3.54 18.52 6.77
N GLY A 78 2.51 17.82 6.31
CA GLY A 78 1.26 17.65 7.05
C GLY A 78 1.45 16.92 8.39
N LEU A 79 2.27 15.87 8.42
CA LEU A 79 2.60 15.15 9.66
C LEU A 79 3.43 16.03 10.62
N THR A 80 4.33 16.85 10.09
CA THR A 80 5.10 17.83 10.87
C THR A 80 4.18 18.89 11.48
N MET A 81 3.28 19.46 10.69
CA MET A 81 2.29 20.44 11.14
C MET A 81 1.37 19.85 12.22
N ALA A 82 0.89 18.62 12.02
CA ALA A 82 0.05 17.91 12.99
C ALA A 82 0.75 17.67 14.34
N TRP A 83 2.08 17.56 14.35
CA TRP A 83 2.86 17.28 15.55
C TRP A 83 3.38 18.54 16.25
N MET A 84 3.88 19.51 15.48
CA MET A 84 4.55 20.69 16.01
C MET A 84 3.62 21.88 16.25
N VAL A 85 2.57 22.02 15.43
CA VAL A 85 1.74 23.24 15.39
C VAL A 85 0.35 22.99 15.99
N LEU A 86 -0.31 21.89 15.63
CA LEU A 86 -1.68 21.65 16.05
C LEU A 86 -1.78 21.18 17.52
N PRO A 87 -2.70 21.76 18.32
CA PRO A 87 -3.00 21.24 19.66
C PRO A 87 -3.68 19.87 19.59
N SER A 88 -3.64 19.11 20.70
CA SER A 88 -4.42 17.88 20.82
C SER A 88 -5.91 18.18 20.65
N GLY A 89 -6.55 17.50 19.71
CA GLY A 89 -7.96 17.73 19.41
C GLY A 89 -8.38 17.11 18.08
N ARG A 90 -9.65 17.31 17.72
CA ARG A 90 -10.27 16.65 16.56
C ARG A 90 -9.57 16.96 15.23
N LEU A 91 -9.06 18.19 15.07
CA LEU A 91 -8.35 18.62 13.86
C LEU A 91 -7.07 17.82 13.66
N ARG A 92 -6.24 17.71 14.70
CA ARG A 92 -4.99 16.93 14.69
C ARG A 92 -5.27 15.45 14.39
N THR A 93 -6.23 14.85 15.09
CA THR A 93 -6.62 13.45 14.87
C THR A 93 -7.11 13.21 13.43
N SER A 94 -7.88 14.14 12.88
CA SER A 94 -8.42 14.03 11.51
C SER A 94 -7.33 14.18 10.47
N LEU A 95 -6.42 15.14 10.64
CA LEU A 95 -5.27 15.35 9.75
C LEU A 95 -4.36 14.13 9.72
N ILE A 96 -3.94 13.61 10.88
CA ILE A 96 -3.09 12.41 10.95
C ILE A 96 -3.81 11.21 10.32
N ARG A 97 -5.12 11.05 10.56
CA ARG A 97 -5.91 9.96 9.96
C ARG A 97 -5.98 10.07 8.43
N ILE A 98 -6.24 11.26 7.90
CA ILE A 98 -6.31 11.49 6.45
C ILE A 98 -4.95 11.21 5.82
N LEU A 99 -3.86 11.73 6.40
CA LEU A 99 -2.49 11.50 5.92
C LEU A 99 -2.05 10.02 6.03
N GLY A 100 -2.51 9.30 7.04
CA GLY A 100 -2.31 7.85 7.18
C GLY A 100 -3.02 7.06 6.09
N MET A 101 -4.31 7.31 5.86
CA MET A 101 -5.09 6.66 4.80
C MET A 101 -4.55 6.96 3.40
N LEU A 102 -4.06 8.18 3.19
CA LEU A 102 -3.38 8.60 1.97
C LEU A 102 -1.99 7.94 1.84
N GLY A 103 -1.39 7.51 2.95
CA GLY A 103 -0.01 7.03 2.97
C GLY A 103 0.29 5.82 2.10
N LYS A 104 -0.67 4.91 1.91
CA LYS A 104 -0.50 3.73 1.04
C LYS A 104 -0.40 4.09 -0.44
N TRP A 105 -1.01 5.20 -0.85
CA TRP A 105 -1.00 5.65 -2.24
C TRP A 105 0.38 6.13 -2.70
N SER A 106 1.26 6.50 -1.75
CA SER A 106 2.68 6.75 -2.03
C SER A 106 3.42 5.50 -2.56
N MET A 107 2.88 4.29 -2.35
CA MET A 107 3.48 3.04 -2.83
C MET A 107 3.13 2.73 -4.28
N MET A 108 2.34 3.57 -4.96
CA MET A 108 2.01 3.32 -6.37
C MET A 108 3.24 3.32 -7.27
N ASP A 109 4.14 4.28 -7.08
CA ASP A 109 5.34 4.42 -7.91
C ASP A 109 6.30 3.22 -7.77
N PRO A 110 6.64 2.73 -6.56
CA PRO A 110 7.40 1.48 -6.43
C PRO A 110 6.74 0.27 -7.08
N PHE A 111 5.40 0.18 -7.13
CA PHE A 111 4.72 -0.90 -7.83
C PHE A 111 4.79 -0.75 -9.37
N CYS A 112 4.78 0.48 -9.89
CA CYS A 112 5.09 0.72 -11.30
C CYS A 112 6.52 0.25 -11.63
N VAL A 113 7.49 0.59 -10.78
CA VAL A 113 8.88 0.15 -10.94
C VAL A 113 8.99 -1.38 -10.87
N ILE A 114 8.29 -2.02 -9.93
CA ILE A 114 8.20 -3.49 -9.82
C ILE A 114 7.71 -4.11 -11.14
N LEU A 115 6.63 -3.58 -11.72
CA LEU A 115 6.10 -4.08 -12.99
C LEU A 115 7.14 -3.91 -14.11
N VAL A 116 7.75 -2.73 -14.24
CA VAL A 116 8.75 -2.47 -15.29
C VAL A 116 9.96 -3.39 -15.14
N VAL A 117 10.54 -3.49 -13.94
CA VAL A 117 11.72 -4.31 -13.67
C VAL A 117 11.39 -5.79 -13.88
N ALA A 118 10.32 -6.31 -13.29
CA ALA A 118 9.96 -7.72 -13.41
C ALA A 118 9.66 -8.13 -14.88
N LEU A 119 8.96 -7.28 -15.63
CA LEU A 119 8.63 -7.56 -17.03
C LEU A 119 9.82 -7.36 -17.97
N ALA A 120 10.77 -6.49 -17.63
CA ALA A 120 12.00 -6.27 -18.40
C ALA A 120 13.03 -7.39 -18.16
N SER A 121 13.22 -7.83 -16.91
CA SER A 121 14.26 -8.83 -16.58
C SER A 121 14.07 -10.20 -17.23
N ASP A 122 12.83 -10.58 -17.57
CA ASP A 122 12.54 -11.82 -18.31
C ASP A 122 12.64 -11.65 -19.85
N GLN A 123 13.02 -10.46 -20.33
CA GLN A 123 13.34 -10.23 -21.74
C GLN A 123 14.83 -10.46 -21.97
N TRP A 124 15.15 -11.30 -22.95
CA TRP A 124 16.52 -11.69 -23.29
C TRP A 124 17.47 -10.54 -23.70
N ALA A 125 16.95 -9.33 -23.95
CA ALA A 125 17.70 -8.20 -24.51
C ALA A 125 17.74 -6.94 -23.63
N VAL A 126 17.04 -6.90 -22.48
CA VAL A 126 16.92 -5.69 -21.65
C VAL A 126 17.19 -6.02 -20.19
N GLY A 127 18.23 -5.43 -19.61
CA GLY A 127 18.49 -5.48 -18.17
C GLY A 127 18.03 -4.19 -17.49
N ALA A 128 17.21 -4.31 -16.45
CA ALA A 128 16.81 -3.18 -15.60
C ALA A 128 17.40 -3.40 -14.21
N ASP A 129 18.35 -2.57 -13.80
CA ASP A 129 18.92 -2.63 -12.44
C ASP A 129 18.40 -1.49 -11.57
N THR A 130 18.14 -1.81 -10.30
CA THR A 130 17.59 -0.89 -9.31
C THR A 130 18.72 -0.19 -8.58
N GLN A 131 18.72 1.14 -8.61
CA GLN A 131 19.77 1.95 -8.00
C GLN A 131 19.43 2.38 -6.58
N VAL A 132 20.42 2.96 -5.89
CA VAL A 132 20.33 3.41 -4.48
C VAL A 132 19.11 4.31 -4.23
N GLY A 133 18.68 5.10 -5.22
CA GLY A 133 17.52 6.00 -5.12
C GLY A 133 16.22 5.27 -4.77
N ILE A 134 15.99 4.07 -5.34
CA ILE A 134 14.80 3.25 -5.02
C ILE A 134 14.80 2.84 -3.55
N TYR A 135 15.94 2.41 -3.02
CA TYR A 135 16.04 2.00 -1.63
C TYR A 135 15.80 3.17 -0.67
N CYS A 136 16.37 4.34 -0.95
CA CYS A 136 16.10 5.56 -0.19
C CYS A 136 14.62 5.94 -0.22
N PHE A 137 13.99 5.85 -1.40
CA PHE A 137 12.58 6.15 -1.58
C PHE A 137 11.68 5.20 -0.80
N LEU A 138 11.90 3.88 -0.93
CA LEU A 138 11.17 2.86 -0.20
C LEU A 138 11.28 3.07 1.32
N CYS A 139 12.49 3.31 1.82
CA CYS A 139 12.72 3.61 3.22
C CYS A 139 11.97 4.88 3.67
N ALA A 140 11.99 5.95 2.86
CA ALA A 140 11.24 7.17 3.16
C ALA A 140 9.73 6.92 3.26
N VAL A 141 9.15 6.17 2.32
CA VAL A 141 7.72 5.86 2.31
C VAL A 141 7.35 4.96 3.50
N VAL A 142 8.08 3.87 3.74
CA VAL A 142 7.88 2.97 4.90
C VAL A 142 7.98 3.75 6.21
N LEU A 143 8.99 4.63 6.34
CA LEU A 143 9.17 5.46 7.52
C LEU A 143 8.01 6.45 7.70
N SER A 144 7.52 7.06 6.63
CA SER A 144 6.35 7.96 6.69
C SER A 144 5.06 7.23 7.10
N MET A 145 4.87 5.98 6.67
CA MET A 145 3.72 5.16 7.07
C MET A 145 3.81 4.80 8.55
N THR A 146 4.96 4.30 9.01
CA THR A 146 5.19 3.98 10.43
C THR A 146 5.04 5.20 11.34
N LEU A 147 5.50 6.36 10.88
CA LEU A 147 5.33 7.63 11.59
C LEU A 147 3.87 8.00 11.80
N SER A 148 3.03 7.88 10.75
CA SER A 148 1.60 8.18 10.85
C SER A 148 0.90 7.27 11.88
N MET A 149 1.26 5.99 11.92
CA MET A 149 0.75 5.03 12.90
C MET A 149 1.19 5.38 14.33
N MET A 150 2.46 5.74 14.51
CA MET A 150 3.01 6.13 15.81
C MET A 150 2.35 7.42 16.32
N MET A 151 2.18 8.41 15.45
CA MET A 151 1.49 9.67 15.78
C MET A 151 0.02 9.43 16.16
N MET A 152 -0.71 8.58 15.43
CA MET A 152 -2.08 8.20 15.78
C MET A 152 -2.16 7.51 17.14
N HIS A 153 -1.20 6.63 17.45
CA HIS A 153 -1.15 5.96 18.75
C HIS A 153 -0.92 6.95 19.89
N CYS A 154 -0.02 7.92 19.69
CA CYS A 154 0.27 9.00 20.63
C CYS A 154 -0.92 9.96 20.81
N ASP A 155 -1.52 10.44 19.73
CA ASP A 155 -2.68 11.35 19.76
C ASP A 155 -3.87 10.73 20.50
N ARG A 156 -4.07 9.41 20.35
CA ARG A 156 -5.17 8.73 21.04
C ARG A 156 -4.95 8.51 22.54
N LYS A 157 -3.70 8.44 23.01
CA LYS A 157 -3.42 8.46 24.46
C LYS A 157 -3.82 9.78 25.08
N MET A 158 -3.73 10.88 24.32
CA MET A 158 -4.12 12.22 24.77
C MET A 158 -5.64 12.43 24.71
N ASN A 159 -6.33 11.78 23.76
CA ASN A 159 -7.77 11.88 23.56
C ASN A 159 -8.45 10.50 23.71
N PRO A 160 -8.55 9.94 24.94
CA PRO A 160 -9.21 8.67 25.15
C PRO A 160 -10.70 8.75 24.78
N SER A 161 -11.18 7.76 24.04
CA SER A 161 -12.59 7.69 23.66
C SER A 161 -13.43 7.20 24.85
N PRO A 162 -14.53 7.90 25.21
CA PRO A 162 -15.36 7.54 26.37
C PRO A 162 -16.03 6.16 26.27
N ALA A 163 -16.17 5.60 25.06
CA ALA A 163 -16.78 4.28 24.82
C ALA A 163 -15.89 3.08 25.25
N ALA A 164 -14.69 3.32 25.80
CA ALA A 164 -13.75 2.27 26.17
C ALA A 164 -14.05 1.60 27.53
N THR A 165 -14.95 2.17 28.32
CA THR A 165 -15.13 1.77 29.73
C THR A 165 -16.40 0.95 29.92
N SER A 166 -16.23 -0.28 30.41
CA SER A 166 -17.26 -1.13 31.06
C SER A 166 -18.40 -1.70 30.21
N ALA A 167 -18.11 -2.74 29.42
CA ALA A 167 -19.16 -3.69 29.01
C ALA A 167 -18.61 -5.12 28.94
N ALA A 168 -19.41 -6.11 29.38
CA ALA A 168 -19.07 -7.53 29.41
C ALA A 168 -18.59 -8.06 28.02
N PRO A 169 -17.72 -9.08 27.96
CA PRO A 169 -17.27 -9.64 26.69
C PRO A 169 -18.46 -10.18 25.87
N PHE A 170 -18.41 -10.03 24.55
CA PHE A 170 -19.41 -10.56 23.64
C PHE A 170 -18.79 -10.86 22.27
N SER A 171 -19.39 -11.77 21.52
CA SER A 171 -19.11 -11.98 20.09
C SER A 171 -20.09 -11.17 19.24
N ILE A 172 -19.59 -10.50 18.20
CA ILE A 172 -20.42 -9.73 17.26
C ILE A 172 -21.32 -10.68 16.46
N ALA A 173 -20.86 -11.90 16.19
CA ALA A 173 -21.56 -12.91 15.42
C ALA A 173 -22.90 -13.36 16.06
N GLN A 174 -22.99 -13.39 17.39
CA GLN A 174 -24.18 -13.93 18.07
C GLN A 174 -25.33 -12.94 18.25
N LYS A 175 -25.11 -11.64 18.05
CA LYS A 175 -26.05 -10.60 18.51
C LYS A 175 -26.81 -9.85 17.42
N ILE A 176 -26.58 -10.13 16.14
CA ILE A 176 -27.08 -9.31 15.02
C ILE A 176 -27.73 -10.17 13.94
N GLY A 177 -29.02 -10.50 14.08
CA GLY A 177 -29.93 -11.07 13.06
C GLY A 177 -29.32 -11.60 11.74
N TRP A 178 -29.81 -11.12 10.60
CA TRP A 178 -29.37 -11.55 9.25
C TRP A 178 -28.04 -10.90 8.82
N GLU A 179 -27.76 -9.67 9.28
CA GLU A 179 -26.50 -8.96 8.97
C GLU A 179 -25.26 -9.70 9.51
N SER A 180 -25.41 -10.54 10.55
CA SER A 180 -24.32 -11.36 11.07
C SER A 180 -23.85 -12.44 10.11
N SER A 181 -24.76 -12.97 9.28
CA SER A 181 -24.44 -14.04 8.32
C SER A 181 -23.77 -13.50 7.05
N ILE A 182 -23.95 -12.22 6.73
CA ILE A 182 -23.40 -11.61 5.51
C ILE A 182 -21.87 -11.46 5.59
N VAL A 183 -21.34 -11.09 6.76
CA VAL A 183 -19.90 -10.81 6.91
C VAL A 183 -19.04 -12.05 6.66
N PRO A 184 -19.30 -13.24 7.27
CA PRO A 184 -18.55 -14.46 6.96
C PRO A 184 -18.64 -14.86 5.48
N VAL A 185 -19.82 -14.76 4.87
CA VAL A 185 -19.99 -15.07 3.44
C VAL A 185 -19.14 -14.12 2.59
N ALA A 186 -19.17 -12.82 2.86
CA ALA A 186 -18.34 -11.84 2.16
C ALA A 186 -16.83 -12.11 2.35
N LEU A 187 -16.40 -12.56 3.53
CA LEU A 187 -15.01 -12.94 3.78
C LEU A 187 -14.58 -14.20 3.02
N VAL A 188 -15.44 -15.22 2.93
CA VAL A 188 -15.17 -16.41 2.10
C VAL A 188 -15.04 -16.01 0.63
N ILE A 189 -15.96 -15.19 0.13
CA ILE A 189 -15.89 -14.70 -1.26
C ILE A 189 -14.60 -13.89 -1.47
N SER A 190 -14.22 -13.02 -0.53
CA SER A 190 -12.97 -12.26 -0.57
C SER A 190 -11.73 -13.17 -0.61
N MET A 191 -11.73 -14.24 0.19
CA MET A 191 -10.64 -15.22 0.22
C MET A 191 -10.53 -16.00 -1.08
N VAL A 192 -11.66 -16.40 -1.68
CA VAL A 192 -11.70 -17.07 -2.99
C VAL A 192 -11.23 -16.13 -4.09
N ALA A 193 -11.71 -14.89 -4.10
CA ALA A 193 -11.29 -13.89 -5.08
C ALA A 193 -9.77 -13.61 -4.99
N LEU A 194 -9.24 -13.46 -3.77
CA LEU A 194 -7.80 -13.31 -3.56
C LEU A 194 -7.01 -14.52 -4.05
N TYR A 195 -7.48 -15.75 -3.77
CA TYR A 195 -6.82 -16.96 -4.24
C TYR A 195 -6.68 -16.99 -5.78
N PHE A 196 -7.75 -16.69 -6.51
CA PHE A 196 -7.70 -16.63 -7.97
C PHE A 196 -6.85 -15.46 -8.48
N ALA A 197 -6.92 -14.29 -7.83
CA ALA A 197 -6.09 -13.14 -8.17
C ALA A 197 -4.59 -13.43 -8.04
N LEU A 198 -4.21 -14.25 -7.05
CA LEU A 198 -2.82 -14.65 -6.83
C LEU A 198 -2.37 -15.77 -7.77
N SER A 199 -3.27 -16.71 -8.12
CA SER A 199 -2.92 -17.93 -8.86
C SER A 199 -2.96 -17.78 -10.38
N LEU A 200 -3.75 -16.85 -10.91
CA LEU A 200 -3.93 -16.68 -12.35
C LEU A 200 -3.01 -15.60 -12.91
N PRO A 201 -2.47 -15.79 -14.13
CA PRO A 201 -1.69 -14.75 -14.79
C PRO A 201 -2.57 -13.55 -15.14
N PHE A 202 -2.02 -12.35 -14.98
CA PHE A 202 -2.68 -11.08 -15.27
C PHE A 202 -2.19 -10.43 -16.57
N LEU A 203 -0.96 -10.75 -17.01
CA LEU A 203 -0.40 -10.34 -18.30
C LEU A 203 0.24 -11.52 -19.03
N GLU A 204 0.26 -11.45 -20.35
CA GLU A 204 1.16 -12.24 -21.19
C GLU A 204 1.96 -11.29 -22.08
N ILE A 205 3.26 -11.56 -22.20
CA ILE A 205 4.13 -10.82 -23.12
C ILE A 205 4.45 -11.71 -24.31
N ASP A 206 4.03 -11.26 -25.49
CA ASP A 206 4.36 -11.88 -26.76
C ASP A 206 5.82 -11.59 -27.11
N GLN A 207 6.66 -12.63 -27.01
CA GLN A 207 7.99 -12.60 -27.58
C GLN A 207 7.87 -13.15 -29.00
N PHE A 208 7.88 -12.27 -30.01
CA PHE A 208 7.67 -12.53 -31.45
C PHE A 208 8.33 -13.80 -32.05
N LEU A 209 9.32 -14.40 -31.36
CA LEU A 209 10.04 -15.63 -31.75
C LEU A 209 10.33 -16.63 -30.60
N LEU A 210 9.90 -16.36 -29.35
CA LEU A 210 10.16 -17.21 -28.17
C LEU A 210 8.84 -17.58 -27.47
N LYS A 211 8.90 -18.55 -26.56
CA LYS A 211 7.73 -18.95 -25.74
C LYS A 211 7.21 -17.72 -24.99
N SER A 212 5.92 -17.44 -25.14
CA SER A 212 5.25 -16.37 -24.41
C SER A 212 5.27 -16.66 -22.91
N ASN A 213 5.51 -15.62 -22.11
CA ASN A 213 5.57 -15.73 -20.66
C ASN A 213 4.33 -15.09 -20.05
N SER A 214 3.57 -15.90 -19.34
CA SER A 214 2.45 -15.47 -18.53
C SER A 214 2.94 -14.98 -17.16
N PHE A 215 2.57 -13.76 -16.79
CA PHE A 215 2.95 -13.11 -15.54
C PHE A 215 1.78 -13.09 -14.56
N GLY A 216 1.92 -13.81 -13.44
CA GLY A 216 1.08 -13.69 -12.25
C GLY A 216 1.81 -12.98 -11.11
N ILE A 217 1.11 -12.77 -9.99
CA ILE A 217 1.66 -12.05 -8.83
C ILE A 217 2.80 -12.87 -8.18
N PHE A 218 2.67 -14.19 -8.15
CA PHE A 218 3.73 -15.07 -7.62
C PHE A 218 4.97 -15.04 -8.51
N GLU A 219 4.79 -15.13 -9.83
CA GLU A 219 5.87 -15.08 -10.82
C GLU A 219 6.63 -13.77 -10.73
N LEU A 220 5.91 -12.65 -10.60
CA LEU A 220 6.49 -11.33 -10.37
C LEU A 220 7.35 -11.29 -9.08
N CYS A 221 6.86 -11.86 -7.98
CA CYS A 221 7.60 -11.92 -6.72
C CYS A 221 8.86 -12.80 -6.82
N ILE A 222 8.77 -13.93 -7.53
CA ILE A 222 9.88 -14.86 -7.76
C ILE A 222 10.92 -14.25 -8.71
N ALA A 223 10.48 -13.57 -9.77
CA ALA A 223 11.34 -12.91 -10.75
C ALA A 223 12.20 -11.83 -10.06
N LEU A 224 11.59 -10.95 -9.26
CA LEU A 224 12.33 -9.93 -8.51
C LEU A 224 13.36 -10.54 -7.55
N TRP A 225 13.01 -11.65 -6.90
CA TRP A 225 13.92 -12.34 -5.98
C TRP A 225 15.12 -12.95 -6.72
N LYS A 226 14.87 -13.63 -7.85
CA LYS A 226 15.93 -14.24 -8.67
C LYS A 226 16.87 -13.20 -9.27
N ASN A 227 16.35 -12.04 -9.64
CA ASN A 227 17.11 -10.95 -10.24
C ASN A 227 17.79 -10.03 -9.20
N ASN A 228 17.93 -10.46 -7.94
CA ASN A 228 18.57 -9.72 -6.84
C ASN A 228 17.92 -8.36 -6.48
N HIS A 229 16.68 -8.10 -6.89
CA HIS A 229 15.92 -6.91 -6.47
C HIS A 229 15.24 -7.14 -5.13
N ILE A 230 16.03 -7.42 -4.08
CA ILE A 230 15.56 -7.90 -2.78
C ILE A 230 14.54 -6.95 -2.15
N ALA A 231 14.77 -5.64 -2.18
CA ALA A 231 13.85 -4.67 -1.55
C ALA A 231 12.48 -4.65 -2.23
N LEU A 232 12.46 -4.69 -3.56
CA LEU A 232 11.22 -4.76 -4.34
C LEU A 232 10.52 -6.10 -4.16
N ALA A 233 11.28 -7.19 -4.12
CA ALA A 233 10.74 -8.53 -3.87
C ALA A 233 10.09 -8.59 -2.47
N LEU A 234 10.75 -8.10 -1.43
CA LEU A 234 10.18 -8.04 -0.08
C LEU A 234 8.92 -7.18 -0.02
N LEU A 235 8.91 -6.02 -0.68
CA LEU A 235 7.72 -5.18 -0.78
C LEU A 235 6.56 -5.92 -1.46
N ALA A 236 6.83 -6.63 -2.56
CA ALA A 236 5.82 -7.39 -3.28
C ALA A 236 5.29 -8.59 -2.45
N TRP A 237 6.20 -9.37 -1.84
CA TRP A 237 5.84 -10.49 -0.96
C TRP A 237 4.98 -10.02 0.23
N ILE A 238 5.38 -8.93 0.89
CA ILE A 238 4.65 -8.43 2.06
C ILE A 238 3.33 -7.79 1.61
N GLY A 239 3.37 -6.85 0.67
CA GLY A 239 2.24 -6.02 0.28
C GLY A 239 1.17 -6.72 -0.55
N LEU A 240 1.55 -7.70 -1.38
CA LEU A 240 0.63 -8.40 -2.30
C LEU A 240 0.19 -9.78 -1.79
N LEU A 241 1.01 -10.45 -0.99
CA LEU A 241 0.74 -11.83 -0.55
C LEU A 241 0.42 -11.88 0.95
N ILE A 242 1.39 -11.52 1.80
CA ILE A 242 1.28 -11.76 3.25
C ILE A 242 0.20 -10.87 3.88
N VAL A 243 0.24 -9.57 3.64
CA VAL A 243 -0.65 -8.61 4.30
C VAL A 243 -2.11 -8.76 3.87
N PRO A 244 -2.45 -8.89 2.58
CA PRO A 244 -3.84 -9.10 2.16
C PRO A 244 -4.44 -10.37 2.81
N VAL A 245 -3.71 -11.48 2.81
CA VAL A 245 -4.14 -12.73 3.48
C VAL A 245 -4.31 -12.51 4.98
N ALA A 246 -3.33 -11.88 5.64
CA ALA A 246 -3.42 -11.57 7.06
C ALA A 246 -4.64 -10.69 7.37
N THR A 247 -4.97 -9.70 6.54
CA THR A 247 -6.13 -8.83 6.77
C THR A 247 -7.44 -9.61 6.78
N ILE A 248 -7.63 -10.54 5.84
CA ILE A 248 -8.84 -11.39 5.78
C ILE A 248 -8.89 -12.31 7.00
N LEU A 249 -7.78 -12.94 7.37
CA LEU A 249 -7.71 -13.83 8.54
C LEU A 249 -7.99 -13.08 9.85
N PHE A 250 -7.45 -11.87 10.03
CA PHE A 250 -7.72 -11.07 11.22
C PHE A 250 -9.16 -10.52 11.23
N GLU A 251 -9.77 -10.22 10.08
CA GLU A 251 -11.20 -9.89 10.00
C GLU A 251 -12.08 -11.09 10.38
N TRP A 252 -11.71 -12.29 9.94
CA TRP A 252 -12.38 -13.53 10.34
C TRP A 252 -12.28 -13.77 11.85
N TRP A 253 -11.08 -13.64 12.40
CA TRP A 253 -10.82 -13.76 13.83
C TRP A 253 -11.59 -12.71 14.65
N PHE A 254 -11.65 -11.46 14.17
CA PHE A 254 -12.42 -10.38 14.80
C PHE A 254 -13.89 -10.78 14.99
N TRP A 255 -14.46 -11.39 13.97
CA TRP A 255 -15.86 -11.75 13.93
C TRP A 255 -16.22 -12.83 14.97
N LEU A 256 -15.33 -13.81 15.13
CA LEU A 256 -15.50 -14.94 16.05
C LEU A 256 -15.10 -14.60 17.50
N SER A 257 -14.19 -13.65 17.69
CA SER A 257 -13.61 -13.35 19.00
C SER A 257 -14.63 -12.85 20.03
N TYR A 258 -14.57 -13.41 21.24
CA TYR A 258 -15.30 -12.92 22.41
C TYR A 258 -14.44 -11.93 23.18
N ALA A 259 -14.65 -10.63 22.91
CA ALA A 259 -13.89 -9.57 23.54
C ALA A 259 -14.78 -8.50 24.18
N LYS A 260 -14.22 -7.74 25.13
CA LYS A 260 -14.85 -6.51 25.63
C LYS A 260 -14.87 -5.45 24.52
N THR A 261 -15.73 -4.44 24.66
CA THR A 261 -15.81 -3.31 23.70
C THR A 261 -14.43 -2.68 23.44
N SER A 262 -13.61 -2.48 24.47
CA SER A 262 -12.25 -1.96 24.33
C SER A 262 -11.33 -2.86 23.48
N GLY A 263 -11.44 -4.18 23.67
CA GLY A 263 -10.72 -5.19 22.89
C GLY A 263 -11.16 -5.22 21.42
N HIS A 264 -12.47 -5.14 21.16
CA HIS A 264 -12.98 -5.06 19.80
C HIS A 264 -12.52 -3.80 19.07
N ILE A 265 -12.52 -2.64 19.74
CA ILE A 265 -12.00 -1.42 19.13
C ILE A 265 -10.47 -1.52 18.92
N ALA A 266 -9.72 -2.16 19.83
CA ALA A 266 -8.28 -2.40 19.65
C ALA A 266 -7.99 -3.30 18.44
N HIS A 267 -8.69 -4.43 18.32
CA HIS A 267 -8.56 -5.36 17.19
C HIS A 267 -8.89 -4.68 15.86
N ARG A 268 -10.01 -3.96 15.80
CA ARG A 268 -10.39 -3.22 14.59
C ARG A 268 -9.33 -2.22 14.15
N ARG A 269 -8.69 -1.53 15.10
CA ARG A 269 -7.58 -0.60 14.77
C ARG A 269 -6.38 -1.35 14.21
N PHE A 270 -6.06 -2.52 14.75
CA PHE A 270 -4.98 -3.35 14.23
C PHE A 270 -5.26 -3.80 12.79
N VAL A 271 -6.50 -4.22 12.49
CA VAL A 271 -6.93 -4.56 11.12
C VAL A 271 -6.91 -3.35 10.19
N ASP A 272 -7.33 -2.17 10.68
CA ASP A 272 -7.27 -0.93 9.91
C ASP A 272 -5.82 -0.57 9.56
N THR A 273 -4.91 -0.71 10.52
CA THR A 273 -3.47 -0.55 10.32
C THR A 273 -2.92 -1.57 9.32
N LEU A 274 -3.17 -2.88 9.50
CA LEU A 274 -2.69 -3.89 8.56
C LEU A 274 -3.13 -3.62 7.12
N TYR A 275 -4.34 -3.11 6.93
CA TYR A 275 -4.85 -2.81 5.60
C TYR A 275 -4.18 -1.63 4.92
N GLU A 276 -3.66 -0.66 5.68
CA GLU A 276 -2.81 0.38 5.09
C GLU A 276 -1.57 -0.23 4.42
N TRP A 277 -1.16 -1.44 4.83
CA TRP A 277 -0.04 -2.20 4.25
C TRP A 277 -0.48 -3.21 3.18
N SER A 278 -1.79 -3.40 2.97
CA SER A 278 -2.32 -4.26 1.91
C SER A 278 -2.30 -3.49 0.60
N MET A 279 -1.39 -3.85 -0.30
CA MET A 279 -1.09 -3.08 -1.51
C MET A 279 -1.74 -3.61 -2.79
N LEU A 280 -2.65 -4.57 -2.67
CA LEU A 280 -3.31 -5.19 -3.83
C LEU A 280 -4.07 -4.15 -4.66
N ASP A 281 -4.69 -3.14 -4.03
CA ASP A 281 -5.37 -2.06 -4.73
C ASP A 281 -4.41 -1.06 -5.40
N VAL A 282 -3.31 -0.73 -4.72
CA VAL A 282 -2.23 0.09 -5.28
C VAL A 282 -1.60 -0.60 -6.49
N PHE A 283 -1.39 -1.91 -6.41
CA PHE A 283 -0.87 -2.73 -7.51
C PHE A 283 -1.85 -2.82 -8.69
N ALA A 284 -3.14 -3.03 -8.42
CA ALA A 284 -4.16 -3.02 -9.46
C ALA A 284 -4.14 -1.70 -10.25
N LEU A 285 -3.97 -0.57 -9.55
CA LEU A 285 -3.87 0.74 -10.18
C LEU A 285 -2.57 0.92 -10.96
N SER A 286 -1.41 0.52 -10.42
CA SER A 286 -0.16 0.57 -11.16
C SER A 286 -0.21 -0.28 -12.43
N LEU A 287 -0.91 -1.42 -12.37
CA LEU A 287 -1.11 -2.30 -13.51
C LEU A 287 -2.02 -1.68 -14.57
N VAL A 288 -3.11 -1.02 -14.17
CA VAL A 288 -3.95 -0.26 -15.10
C VAL A 288 -3.15 0.87 -15.76
N LEU A 289 -2.36 1.61 -15.00
CA LEU A 289 -1.51 2.68 -15.54
C LEU A 289 -0.47 2.12 -16.52
N PHE A 290 0.15 1.00 -16.17
CA PHE A 290 1.07 0.29 -17.05
C PHE A 290 0.37 -0.16 -18.33
N LEU A 291 -0.86 -0.66 -18.28
CA LEU A 291 -1.60 -1.08 -19.46
C LEU A 291 -2.02 0.10 -20.35
N LEU A 292 -2.41 1.23 -19.74
CA LEU A 292 -2.83 2.42 -20.46
C LEU A 292 -1.70 3.02 -21.29
N GLU A 293 -0.48 3.07 -20.75
CA GLU A 293 0.65 3.67 -21.48
C GLU A 293 1.66 2.67 -22.07
N GLY A 294 1.84 1.52 -21.41
CA GLY A 294 2.80 0.49 -21.77
C GLY A 294 2.49 -0.19 -23.11
N ASN A 295 1.24 -0.14 -23.58
CA ASN A 295 0.86 -0.67 -24.90
C ASN A 295 1.60 0.04 -26.06
N ARG A 296 2.17 1.24 -25.82
CA ARG A 296 3.02 1.91 -26.82
C ARG A 296 4.43 1.31 -26.93
N PHE A 297 4.87 0.56 -25.92
CA PHE A 297 6.24 0.05 -25.81
C PHE A 297 6.32 -1.48 -25.90
N ILE A 298 5.34 -2.21 -25.37
CA ILE A 298 5.31 -3.68 -25.33
C ILE A 298 3.89 -4.14 -25.68
N LYS A 299 3.75 -4.97 -26.72
CA LYS A 299 2.49 -5.67 -27.01
C LYS A 299 2.21 -6.62 -25.84
N THR A 300 1.17 -6.32 -25.09
CA THR A 300 0.79 -7.08 -23.90
C THR A 300 -0.65 -7.52 -24.06
N GLU A 301 -0.90 -8.82 -23.82
CA GLU A 301 -2.25 -9.36 -23.81
C GLU A 301 -2.74 -9.49 -22.37
N VAL A 302 -3.93 -8.93 -22.12
CA VAL A 302 -4.54 -8.92 -20.79
C VAL A 302 -5.22 -10.27 -20.53
N HIS A 303 -4.87 -10.88 -19.41
CA HIS A 303 -5.45 -12.16 -18.99
C HIS A 303 -6.52 -12.00 -17.90
N ASN A 304 -7.27 -13.08 -17.68
CA ASN A 304 -8.34 -13.13 -16.68
C ASN A 304 -7.87 -12.80 -15.25
N GLY A 305 -6.59 -13.01 -14.91
CA GLY A 305 -6.05 -12.67 -13.60
C GLY A 305 -6.22 -11.20 -13.25
N LEU A 306 -6.16 -10.28 -14.23
CA LEU A 306 -6.41 -8.84 -13.98
C LEU A 306 -7.82 -8.62 -13.41
N TRP A 307 -8.83 -9.28 -13.98
CA TRP A 307 -10.21 -9.14 -13.50
C TRP A 307 -10.36 -9.71 -12.09
N PHE A 308 -9.71 -10.82 -11.77
CA PHE A 308 -9.72 -11.35 -10.41
C PHE A 308 -9.03 -10.43 -9.41
N ILE A 309 -7.94 -9.75 -9.78
CA ILE A 309 -7.31 -8.71 -8.96
C ILE A 309 -8.31 -7.60 -8.66
N VAL A 310 -8.98 -7.05 -9.68
CA VAL A 310 -9.98 -5.97 -9.51
C VAL A 310 -11.14 -6.44 -8.62
N ILE A 311 -11.66 -7.66 -8.85
CA ILE A 311 -12.72 -8.24 -8.04
C ILE A 311 -12.26 -8.42 -6.59
N ALA A 312 -11.05 -8.93 -6.35
CA ALA A 312 -10.50 -9.09 -5.01
C ALA A 312 -10.38 -7.76 -4.26
N VAL A 313 -9.93 -6.69 -4.94
CA VAL A 313 -9.91 -5.33 -4.37
C VAL A 313 -11.30 -4.88 -3.96
N ILE A 314 -12.27 -4.97 -4.88
CA ILE A 314 -13.64 -4.48 -4.65
C ILE A 314 -14.29 -5.26 -3.51
N ILE A 315 -14.22 -6.59 -3.52
CA ILE A 315 -14.87 -7.43 -2.52
C ILE A 315 -14.22 -7.23 -1.15
N SER A 316 -12.89 -7.11 -1.06
CA SER A 316 -12.19 -6.81 0.21
C SER A 316 -12.58 -5.43 0.78
N GLN A 317 -12.75 -4.43 -0.07
CA GLN A 317 -13.23 -3.10 0.35
C GLN A 317 -14.68 -3.15 0.86
N VAL A 318 -15.54 -3.91 0.17
CA VAL A 318 -16.95 -4.07 0.52
C VAL A 318 -17.11 -4.86 1.82
N SER A 319 -16.45 -6.02 1.96
CA SER A 319 -16.50 -6.87 3.17
C SER A 319 -16.14 -6.06 4.42
N ARG A 320 -15.07 -5.27 4.32
CA ARG A 320 -14.61 -4.37 5.37
C ARG A 320 -15.61 -3.27 5.70
N ARG A 321 -16.20 -2.61 4.71
CA ARG A 321 -17.24 -1.58 4.95
C ARG A 321 -18.44 -2.17 5.68
N ILE A 322 -18.89 -3.35 5.28
CA ILE A 322 -20.00 -4.06 5.93
C ILE A 322 -19.61 -4.44 7.37
N ALA A 323 -18.45 -5.04 7.59
CA ALA A 323 -17.96 -5.40 8.93
C ALA A 323 -17.86 -4.17 9.85
N ARG A 324 -17.33 -3.06 9.33
CA ARG A 324 -17.20 -1.78 10.06
C ARG A 324 -18.55 -1.18 10.45
N SER A 325 -19.53 -1.20 9.54
CA SER A 325 -20.89 -0.72 9.76
C SER A 325 -21.60 -1.55 10.82
N THR A 326 -21.53 -2.87 10.70
CA THR A 326 -22.17 -3.83 11.61
C THR A 326 -21.62 -3.71 13.03
N ALA A 327 -20.30 -3.61 13.17
CA ALA A 327 -19.66 -3.37 14.46
C ALA A 327 -20.11 -2.03 15.10
N GLN A 328 -20.24 -0.96 14.31
CA GLN A 328 -20.71 0.34 14.81
C GLN A 328 -22.17 0.31 15.29
N LYS A 329 -23.05 -0.41 14.58
CA LYS A 329 -24.44 -0.61 15.02
C LYS A 329 -24.48 -1.39 16.33
N CYS A 330 -23.64 -2.43 16.46
CA CYS A 330 -23.53 -3.23 17.67
C CYS A 330 -23.10 -2.40 18.89
N PHE A 331 -22.13 -1.49 18.71
CA PHE A 331 -21.67 -0.64 19.80
C PHE A 331 -22.71 0.40 20.21
N ARG A 332 -23.46 0.98 19.26
CA ARG A 332 -24.53 1.94 19.56
C ARG A 332 -25.65 1.32 20.38
N ARG A 333 -26.19 0.17 19.97
CA ARG A 333 -27.25 -0.58 20.70
C ARG A 333 -26.89 -1.00 22.14
N ARG A 334 -25.64 -0.84 22.56
CA ARG A 334 -25.16 -1.19 23.90
C ARG A 334 -24.86 0.03 24.76
N LEU A 335 -24.82 1.21 24.16
CA LEU A 335 -24.68 2.49 24.84
C LEU A 335 -26.06 3.13 25.09
N ASP A 336 -27.04 2.79 24.25
CA ASP A 336 -28.47 3.04 24.46
C ASP A 336 -29.08 1.97 25.39
#